data_AF-A0A1Y2BVP8-F1
#
_entry.id   AF-A0A1Y2BVP8-F1
#
_cell.length_a   1.000
_cell.length_b   1.000
_cell.length_c   1.000
_cell.angle_alpha   90.00
_cell.angle_beta   90.00
_cell.angle_gamma   90.00
#
_symmetry.space_group_name_H-M   'P 1'
#
loop_
_entity.id
_entity.type
_entity.pdbx_description
1 polymer ?
#
loop_
_entity_poly.entity_id
_entity_poly.type
_entity_poly.pdbx_seq_one_letter_code
_entity_poly.pdbx_strand_id
1 'polypeptide(L)'
;MDEVKAVVVADAVQRRILEDTDKRLEELLERLAEAKVPDLVLAHLVVLSNAFIAKDVQAASDTAMTLTLMSTEHHDEAHWIVGAKRLVEMYARVVVQPQQQQQQQQQQQQPQQFVGAQQQQFGGQQQFGQQQQQYAQPPQQQQFGGQQQQQYGGQQQQQYGGYR
;
A
#
# COMPACT_ATOMS: atom_id res chain seq x y z
N MET A 1 18.56 9.20 -4.44
CA MET A 1 18.61 7.97 -3.61
C MET A 1 18.80 8.28 -2.13
N ASP A 2 19.60 9.28 -1.77
CA ASP A 2 19.91 9.62 -0.37
C ASP A 2 18.69 9.98 0.48
N GLU A 3 17.72 10.72 -0.09
CA GLU A 3 16.45 11.04 0.58
C GLU A 3 15.62 9.78 0.91
N VAL A 4 15.63 8.78 0.03
CA VAL A 4 14.94 7.50 0.24
C VAL A 4 15.67 6.65 1.28
N LYS A 5 17.02 6.60 1.20
CA LYS A 5 17.87 5.93 2.19
C LYS A 5 17.61 6.47 3.61
N ALA A 6 17.47 7.79 3.78
CA ALA A 6 17.23 8.38 5.10
C ALA A 6 15.92 7.93 5.79
N VAL A 7 14.85 7.66 5.03
CA VAL A 7 13.54 7.29 5.57
C VAL A 7 13.37 5.77 5.69
N VAL A 8 13.97 5.00 4.79
CA VAL A 8 13.78 3.55 4.68
C VAL A 8 14.61 2.75 5.72
N VAL A 9 15.64 3.35 6.31
CA VAL A 9 16.59 2.67 7.23
C VAL A 9 15.95 2.12 8.52
N ALA A 10 14.73 2.53 8.88
CA ALA A 10 14.06 2.06 10.10
C ALA A 10 13.47 0.63 9.97
N ASP A 11 13.13 0.17 8.76
CA ASP A 11 12.50 -1.14 8.52
C ASP A 11 13.46 -2.08 7.75
N ALA A 12 13.81 -3.21 8.36
CA ALA A 12 14.71 -4.20 7.78
C ALA A 12 14.21 -4.79 6.44
N VAL A 13 12.89 -4.86 6.25
CA VAL A 13 12.28 -5.33 4.99
C VAL A 13 12.45 -4.26 3.90
N GLN A 14 12.13 -3.00 4.21
CA GLN A 14 12.29 -1.90 3.27
C GLN A 14 13.76 -1.70 2.89
N ARG A 15 14.68 -1.91 3.83
CA ARG A 15 16.13 -1.91 3.55
C ARG A 15 16.55 -2.97 2.53
N ARG A 16 16.10 -4.22 2.69
CA ARG A 16 16.39 -5.29 1.70
C ARG A 16 15.82 -4.96 0.32
N ILE A 17 14.61 -4.41 0.29
CA ILE A 17 13.95 -3.98 -0.94
C ILE A 17 14.76 -2.85 -1.62
N LEU A 18 15.29 -1.92 -0.83
CA LEU A 18 16.13 -0.83 -1.34
C LEU A 18 17.48 -1.36 -1.88
N GLU A 19 18.12 -2.30 -1.19
CA GLU A 19 19.36 -2.94 -1.65
C GLU A 19 19.15 -3.73 -2.96
N ASP A 20 18.04 -4.45 -3.12
CA ASP A 20 17.66 -5.09 -4.39
C ASP A 20 17.42 -4.05 -5.49
N THR A 21 16.80 -2.92 -5.15
CA THR A 21 16.58 -1.83 -6.09
C THR A 21 17.90 -1.18 -6.54
N ASP A 22 18.87 -1.02 -5.62
CA ASP A 22 20.21 -0.47 -5.92
C ASP A 22 20.92 -1.35 -6.97
N LYS A 23 20.99 -2.66 -6.72
CA LYS A 23 21.63 -3.63 -7.64
C LYS A 23 21.00 -3.63 -9.04
N ARG A 24 19.68 -3.51 -9.12
CA ARG A 24 18.95 -3.42 -10.40
C ARG A 24 19.30 -2.14 -11.15
N LEU A 25 19.52 -1.03 -10.44
CA LEU A 25 19.90 0.24 -11.07
C LEU A 25 21.38 0.25 -11.46
N GLU A 26 22.25 -0.47 -10.74
CA GLU A 26 23.63 -0.72 -11.17
C GLU A 26 23.66 -1.43 -12.53
N GLU A 27 22.83 -2.46 -12.73
CA GLU A 27 22.69 -3.14 -14.03
C GLU A 27 22.27 -2.18 -15.16
N LEU A 28 21.33 -1.27 -14.90
CA LEU A 28 20.96 -0.22 -15.86
C LEU A 28 22.17 0.66 -16.21
N LEU A 29 22.94 1.08 -15.22
CA LEU A 29 24.12 1.94 -15.43
C LEU A 29 25.20 1.22 -16.25
N GLU A 30 25.42 -0.07 -16.01
CA GLU A 30 26.32 -0.90 -16.81
C GLU A 30 25.85 -0.98 -18.28
N ARG A 31 24.56 -1.26 -18.52
CA ARG A 31 24.00 -1.31 -19.89
C ARG A 31 24.07 0.03 -20.61
N LEU A 32 23.88 1.14 -19.89
CA LEU A 32 24.05 2.49 -20.44
C LEU A 32 25.50 2.76 -20.84
N ALA A 33 26.46 2.35 -20.01
CA ALA A 33 27.89 2.49 -20.32
C ALA A 33 28.30 1.67 -21.55
N GLU A 34 27.67 0.52 -21.77
CA GLU A 34 27.89 -0.33 -22.94
C GLU A 34 27.05 0.06 -24.17
N ALA A 35 26.24 1.13 -24.08
CA ALA A 35 25.30 1.56 -25.12
C ALA A 35 24.36 0.44 -25.62
N LYS A 36 23.95 -0.45 -24.70
CA LYS A 36 23.06 -1.59 -25.00
C LYS A 36 21.58 -1.28 -24.81
N VAL A 37 21.24 -0.11 -24.26
CA VAL A 37 19.86 0.32 -24.03
C VAL A 37 19.27 0.85 -25.35
N PRO A 38 18.08 0.40 -25.77
CA PRO A 38 17.42 0.92 -26.98
C PRO A 38 17.12 2.43 -26.87
N ASP A 39 17.27 3.17 -27.98
CA ASP A 39 17.05 4.62 -28.04
C ASP A 39 15.68 5.06 -27.49
N LEU A 40 14.63 4.27 -27.78
CA LEU A 40 13.29 4.56 -27.29
C LEU A 40 13.20 4.47 -25.76
N VAL A 41 13.86 3.48 -25.15
CA VAL A 41 13.93 3.33 -23.69
C VAL A 41 14.77 4.47 -23.09
N LEU A 42 15.87 4.83 -23.75
CA LEU A 42 16.75 5.94 -23.38
C LEU A 42 15.99 7.27 -23.34
N ALA A 43 15.13 7.55 -24.33
CA ALA A 43 14.30 8.75 -24.34
C ALA A 43 13.39 8.84 -23.10
N HIS A 44 12.78 7.73 -22.71
CA HIS A 44 11.94 7.68 -21.51
C HIS A 44 12.75 7.78 -20.22
N LEU A 45 13.97 7.25 -20.18
CA LEU A 45 14.89 7.42 -19.04
C LEU A 45 15.28 8.88 -18.83
N VAL A 46 15.46 9.65 -19.92
CA VAL A 46 15.71 11.09 -19.84
C VAL A 46 14.49 11.81 -19.25
N VAL A 47 13.27 11.48 -19.71
CA VAL A 47 12.03 12.05 -19.16
C VAL A 47 11.90 11.72 -17.67
N LEU A 48 12.16 10.47 -17.27
CA LEU A 48 12.10 10.04 -15.88
C LEU A 48 13.12 10.79 -15.02
N SER A 49 14.35 10.97 -15.51
CA SER A 49 15.40 11.71 -14.81
C SER A 49 15.02 13.18 -14.62
N ASN A 50 14.46 13.81 -15.65
CA ASN A 50 13.97 15.19 -15.57
C ASN A 50 12.81 15.33 -14.57
N ALA A 51 11.91 14.35 -14.50
CA ALA A 51 10.81 14.34 -13.52
C ALA A 51 11.35 14.26 -12.08
N PHE A 52 12.38 13.44 -11.83
CA PHE A 52 13.05 13.41 -10.51
C PHE A 52 13.72 14.74 -10.16
N ILE A 53 14.40 15.38 -11.12
CA ILE A 53 15.03 16.69 -10.92
C ILE A 53 13.97 17.76 -10.59
N ALA A 54 12.83 17.72 -11.30
CA ALA A 54 11.70 18.62 -11.07
C ALA A 54 10.88 18.30 -9.81
N LYS A 55 11.17 17.16 -9.14
CA LYS A 55 10.36 16.60 -8.04
C LYS A 55 8.89 16.36 -8.42
N ASP A 56 8.62 16.17 -9.71
CA ASP A 56 7.28 15.86 -10.22
C ASP A 56 7.03 14.36 -10.08
N VAL A 57 6.42 13.99 -8.95
CA VAL A 57 6.12 12.60 -8.61
C VAL A 57 5.12 11.98 -9.60
N GLN A 58 4.18 12.77 -10.12
CA GLN A 58 3.18 12.27 -11.05
C GLN A 58 3.82 11.93 -12.40
N ALA A 59 4.60 12.86 -12.96
CA ALA A 59 5.32 12.63 -14.21
C ALA A 59 6.32 11.45 -14.10
N ALA A 60 6.98 11.31 -12.95
CA ALA A 60 7.87 10.17 -12.70
C ALA A 60 7.11 8.83 -12.67
N SER A 61 5.94 8.80 -12.03
CA SER A 61 5.08 7.61 -11.96
C SER A 61 4.54 7.22 -13.33
N ASP A 62 4.05 8.19 -14.10
CA ASP A 62 3.51 7.95 -15.44
C ASP A 62 4.60 7.42 -16.37
N THR A 63 5.80 8.00 -16.31
CA THR A 63 6.94 7.54 -17.11
C THR A 63 7.41 6.14 -16.72
N ALA A 64 7.45 5.82 -15.42
CA ALA A 64 7.78 4.47 -14.96
C ALA A 64 6.74 3.42 -15.37
N MET A 65 5.46 3.80 -15.43
CA MET A 65 4.39 2.95 -15.96
C MET A 65 4.61 2.68 -17.45
N THR A 66 4.92 3.71 -18.24
CA THR A 66 5.25 3.57 -19.67
C THR A 66 6.43 2.62 -19.88
N LEU A 67 7.53 2.80 -19.14
CA LEU A 67 8.68 1.89 -19.17
C LEU A 67 8.28 0.45 -18.84
N THR A 68 7.38 0.25 -17.88
CA THR A 68 6.88 -1.08 -17.50
C THR A 68 6.06 -1.73 -18.62
N LEU A 69 5.27 -0.95 -19.38
CA LEU A 69 4.56 -1.49 -20.53
C LEU A 69 5.55 -1.90 -21.64
N MET A 70 6.58 -1.08 -21.87
CA MET A 70 7.63 -1.37 -22.86
C MET A 70 8.48 -2.59 -22.53
N SER A 71 8.55 -3.01 -21.25
CA SER A 71 9.30 -4.21 -20.87
C SER A 71 8.72 -5.51 -21.44
N THR A 72 7.50 -5.46 -21.98
CA THR A 72 6.90 -6.59 -22.71
C THR A 72 7.55 -6.84 -24.07
N GLU A 73 8.10 -5.80 -24.69
CA GLU A 73 8.81 -5.86 -25.98
C GLU A 73 10.34 -5.91 -25.77
N HIS A 74 10.81 -5.44 -24.62
CA HIS A 74 12.22 -5.37 -24.24
C HIS A 74 12.50 -6.19 -22.98
N HIS A 75 12.44 -7.53 -23.11
CA HIS A 75 12.61 -8.44 -21.97
C HIS A 75 13.94 -8.29 -21.22
N ASP A 76 15.01 -7.97 -21.94
CA ASP A 76 16.34 -7.74 -21.34
C ASP A 76 16.37 -6.50 -20.42
N GLU A 77 15.44 -5.57 -20.62
CA GLU A 77 15.34 -4.34 -19.82
C GLU A 77 14.37 -4.49 -18.64
N ALA A 78 13.51 -5.52 -18.65
CA ALA A 78 12.46 -5.71 -17.66
C ALA A 78 12.99 -5.79 -16.22
N HIS A 79 14.20 -6.35 -16.06
CA HIS A 79 14.79 -6.60 -14.75
C HIS A 79 15.08 -5.29 -13.98
N TRP A 80 15.70 -4.31 -14.63
CA TRP A 80 15.99 -3.02 -14.01
C TRP A 80 14.81 -2.05 -14.04
N ILE A 81 13.89 -2.18 -15.02
CA ILE A 81 12.66 -1.37 -15.09
C ILE A 81 11.81 -1.55 -13.83
N VAL A 82 11.72 -2.77 -13.31
CA VAL A 82 11.04 -3.03 -12.02
C VAL A 82 11.71 -2.27 -10.87
N GLY A 83 13.05 -2.19 -10.87
CA GLY A 83 13.81 -1.40 -9.91
C GLY A 83 13.49 0.09 -10.02
N ALA A 84 13.48 0.63 -11.23
CA ALA A 84 13.16 2.04 -11.49
C ALA A 84 11.73 2.41 -11.03
N LYS A 85 10.72 1.58 -11.37
CA LYS A 85 9.34 1.77 -10.89
C LYS A 85 9.26 1.79 -9.37
N ARG A 86 9.93 0.83 -8.72
CA ARG A 86 9.95 0.73 -7.27
C ARG A 86 10.65 1.92 -6.61
N LEU A 87 11.70 2.46 -7.22
CA LEU A 87 12.34 3.70 -6.76
C LEU A 87 11.36 4.87 -6.80
N VAL A 88 10.58 5.02 -7.88
CA VAL A 88 9.55 6.07 -7.97
C VAL A 88 8.50 5.90 -6.87
N GLU A 89 8.01 4.69 -6.63
CA GLU A 89 7.05 4.42 -5.56
C GLU A 89 7.59 4.75 -4.17
N MET A 90 8.85 4.40 -3.89
CA MET A 90 9.50 4.74 -2.62
C MET A 90 9.69 6.25 -2.49
N TYR A 91 10.12 6.92 -3.57
CA TYR A 91 10.28 8.37 -3.60
C TYR A 91 8.96 9.10 -3.36
N ALA A 92 7.87 8.65 -4.01
CA ALA A 92 6.54 9.18 -3.80
C ALA A 92 6.12 9.12 -2.33
N ARG A 93 6.39 8.01 -1.64
CA ARG A 93 6.07 7.87 -0.21
C ARG A 93 6.84 8.85 0.67
N VAL A 94 8.11 9.10 0.34
CA VAL A 94 8.96 10.03 1.10
C VAL A 94 8.52 11.49 0.89
N VAL A 95 8.19 11.86 -0.34
CA VAL A 95 7.77 13.24 -0.68
C VAL A 95 6.35 13.53 -0.21
N VAL A 96 5.45 12.54 -0.27
CA VAL A 96 4.02 12.69 0.08
C VAL A 96 3.74 12.46 1.58
N GLN A 97 4.67 11.87 2.35
CA GLN A 97 4.52 11.77 3.82
C GLN A 97 5.21 12.91 4.57
N PRO A 98 4.47 13.99 4.83
CA PRO A 98 4.54 14.67 6.12
C PRO A 98 3.12 14.79 6.71
N GLN A 99 2.81 14.08 7.82
CA GLN A 99 1.86 14.47 8.91
C GLN A 99 0.90 13.41 9.48
N GLN A 100 0.67 12.23 8.91
CA GLN A 100 -0.42 11.37 9.44
C GLN A 100 -0.12 10.60 10.74
N GLN A 101 1.12 10.53 11.24
CA GLN A 101 1.43 9.73 12.44
C GLN A 101 1.19 10.43 13.79
N GLN A 102 0.90 11.73 13.86
CA GLN A 102 0.81 12.43 15.16
C GLN A 102 -0.57 12.46 15.84
N GLN A 103 -1.67 12.07 15.17
CA GLN A 103 -3.02 12.23 15.76
C GLN A 103 -3.56 11.04 16.56
N GLN A 104 -2.96 9.84 16.53
CA GLN A 104 -3.54 8.67 17.22
C GLN A 104 -3.13 8.50 18.70
N GLN A 105 -2.16 9.26 19.24
CA GLN A 105 -1.69 9.03 20.62
C GLN A 105 -2.43 9.83 21.71
N GLN A 106 -3.36 10.73 21.41
CA GLN A 106 -3.98 11.59 22.45
C GLN A 106 -5.31 11.09 23.05
N GLN A 107 -5.90 9.97 22.62
CA GLN A 107 -7.23 9.56 23.12
C GLN A 107 -7.25 8.53 24.27
N GLN A 108 -6.12 8.09 24.83
CA GLN A 108 -6.11 7.04 25.87
C GLN A 108 -5.87 7.50 27.32
N GLN A 109 -6.01 8.78 27.66
CA GLN A 109 -5.95 9.21 29.05
C GLN A 109 -7.30 9.79 29.52
N GLN A 110 -8.24 8.91 29.89
CA GLN A 110 -9.26 9.25 30.88
C GLN A 110 -9.04 8.41 32.15
N PRO A 111 -8.77 9.02 33.31
CA PRO A 111 -8.70 8.32 34.58
C PRO A 111 -10.11 7.98 35.08
N GLN A 112 -10.42 6.69 35.22
CA GLN A 112 -11.60 6.22 35.97
C GLN A 112 -11.36 6.44 37.47
N GLN A 113 -12.06 7.43 38.03
CA GLN A 113 -12.12 7.65 39.47
C GLN A 113 -13.10 6.67 40.15
N PHE A 114 -12.62 6.13 41.26
CA PHE A 114 -13.29 5.31 42.27
C PHE A 114 -14.52 5.99 42.89
N VAL A 115 -15.61 5.23 43.07
CA VAL A 115 -16.58 5.30 44.19
C VAL A 115 -17.21 3.90 44.29
N GLY A 116 -17.40 3.20 45.40
CA GLY A 116 -17.23 3.42 46.82
C GLY A 116 -17.54 2.08 47.54
N ALA A 117 -17.11 1.97 48.79
CA ALA A 117 -17.22 0.78 49.64
C ALA A 117 -18.64 0.49 50.15
N GLN A 118 -18.96 -0.80 50.42
CA GLN A 118 -19.83 -1.14 51.56
C GLN A 118 -19.59 -2.57 52.10
N GLN A 119 -19.40 -2.64 53.42
CA GLN A 119 -19.28 -3.82 54.28
C GLN A 119 -20.62 -4.49 54.58
N GLN A 120 -20.60 -5.79 54.89
CA GLN A 120 -21.22 -6.52 56.04
C GLN A 120 -21.52 -7.98 55.64
N GLN A 121 -20.88 -9.00 56.21
CA GLN A 121 -21.10 -9.65 57.52
C GLN A 121 -22.15 -10.79 57.45
N PHE A 122 -21.87 -11.84 58.24
CA PHE A 122 -22.73 -12.98 58.65
C PHE A 122 -22.55 -14.32 57.94
N GLY A 123 -22.22 -15.33 58.76
CA GLY A 123 -21.96 -16.71 58.37
C GLY A 123 -23.22 -17.52 58.13
N GLY A 124 -23.04 -18.75 57.65
CA GLY A 124 -24.13 -19.68 57.46
C GLY A 124 -23.75 -20.80 56.51
N GLN A 125 -24.14 -22.00 56.91
CA GLN A 125 -23.93 -23.26 56.23
C GLN A 125 -24.57 -23.36 54.84
N GLN A 126 -24.00 -24.28 54.07
CA GLN A 126 -24.67 -25.20 53.14
C GLN A 126 -25.21 -24.71 51.78
N GLN A 127 -25.01 -25.64 50.85
CA GLN A 127 -25.83 -26.02 49.70
C GLN A 127 -25.42 -25.57 48.28
N PHE A 128 -25.12 -26.63 47.52
CA PHE A 128 -25.18 -26.83 46.08
C PHE A 128 -26.04 -25.83 45.30
N GLY A 129 -25.45 -25.31 44.23
CA GLY A 129 -26.17 -24.66 43.15
C GLY A 129 -25.28 -24.57 41.91
N GLN A 130 -25.60 -25.39 40.90
CA GLN A 130 -25.05 -25.27 39.55
C GLN A 130 -25.26 -23.83 39.05
N GLN A 131 -24.24 -23.18 38.52
CA GLN A 131 -24.44 -22.04 37.63
C GLN A 131 -23.65 -22.20 36.34
N GLN A 132 -24.44 -22.18 35.28
CA GLN A 132 -24.10 -22.32 33.88
C GLN A 132 -23.14 -21.21 33.44
N GLN A 133 -22.24 -21.59 32.54
CA GLN A 133 -21.40 -20.70 31.75
C GLN A 133 -22.30 -19.75 30.95
N GLN A 134 -22.28 -18.47 31.32
CA GLN A 134 -22.85 -17.39 30.51
C GLN A 134 -21.79 -16.95 29.50
N TYR A 135 -21.88 -17.48 28.28
CA TYR A 135 -21.07 -17.00 27.16
C TYR A 135 -21.54 -15.58 26.80
N ALA A 136 -20.69 -14.58 27.05
CA ALA A 136 -20.88 -13.22 26.58
C ALA A 136 -20.82 -13.20 25.05
N GLN A 137 -21.84 -12.60 24.43
CA GLN A 137 -22.01 -12.44 22.99
C GLN A 137 -20.90 -11.55 22.38
N PRO A 138 -20.46 -11.81 21.13
CA PRO A 138 -19.61 -10.86 20.40
C PRO A 138 -20.42 -9.63 19.94
N PRO A 139 -19.79 -8.44 19.87
CA PRO A 139 -20.46 -7.20 19.50
C PRO A 139 -20.89 -7.19 18.02
N GLN A 140 -22.10 -6.68 17.80
CA GLN A 140 -22.76 -6.49 16.50
C GLN A 140 -21.96 -5.57 15.58
N GLN A 141 -21.79 -5.99 14.33
CA GLN A 141 -21.27 -5.15 13.26
C GLN A 141 -22.30 -4.06 12.91
N GLN A 142 -21.85 -2.81 12.97
CA GLN A 142 -22.60 -1.63 12.53
C GLN A 142 -22.77 -1.67 11.01
N GLN A 143 -24.03 -1.86 10.62
CA GLN A 143 -24.54 -1.80 9.27
C GLN A 143 -24.64 -0.33 8.84
N PHE A 144 -23.70 0.16 8.04
CA PHE A 144 -23.86 1.43 7.33
C PHE A 144 -24.79 1.21 6.13
N GLY A 145 -26.02 1.72 6.25
CA GLY A 145 -26.99 1.78 5.17
C GLY A 145 -26.66 2.89 4.18
N GLY A 146 -26.62 2.54 2.90
CA GLY A 146 -26.72 3.44 1.76
C GLY A 146 -27.71 2.88 0.75
N GLN A 147 -28.89 3.49 0.69
CA GLN A 147 -29.93 3.41 -0.37
C GLN A 147 -29.31 3.70 -1.76
N GLN A 148 -29.83 3.37 -2.95
CA GLN A 148 -31.03 2.68 -3.44
C GLN A 148 -30.81 2.41 -4.95
N GLN A 149 -31.31 1.27 -5.42
CA GLN A 149 -31.97 0.95 -6.70
C GLN A 149 -31.69 1.77 -7.98
N GLN A 150 -31.36 1.04 -9.06
CA GLN A 150 -32.20 0.77 -10.25
C GLN A 150 -31.35 0.02 -11.30
N GLN A 151 -31.80 -0.76 -12.28
CA GLN A 151 -32.95 -1.64 -12.56
C GLN A 151 -32.70 -2.13 -14.01
N TYR A 152 -33.15 -3.35 -14.37
CA TYR A 152 -33.21 -3.93 -15.73
C TYR A 152 -31.86 -4.30 -16.38
N GLY A 153 -31.65 -5.45 -17.03
CA GLY A 153 -32.55 -6.49 -17.51
C GLY A 153 -31.95 -7.06 -18.82
N GLY A 154 -32.07 -8.37 -19.04
CA GLY A 154 -32.09 -8.95 -20.38
C GLY A 154 -30.76 -9.42 -20.99
N GLN A 155 -30.59 -10.75 -21.01
CA GLN A 155 -29.84 -11.46 -22.04
C GLN A 155 -30.41 -11.13 -23.44
N GLN A 156 -29.54 -10.99 -24.45
CA GLN A 156 -29.87 -11.49 -25.78
C GLN A 156 -28.61 -11.73 -26.62
N GLN A 157 -28.42 -13.00 -26.97
CA GLN A 157 -27.63 -13.45 -28.11
C GLN A 157 -28.21 -12.85 -29.39
N GLN A 158 -27.35 -12.37 -30.28
CA GLN A 158 -27.72 -12.20 -31.68
C GLN A 158 -26.75 -12.95 -32.58
N GLN A 159 -27.34 -13.94 -33.26
CA GLN A 159 -26.81 -14.65 -34.42
C GLN A 159 -26.58 -13.64 -35.56
N TYR A 160 -25.41 -13.72 -36.20
CA TYR A 160 -25.22 -13.11 -37.53
C TYR A 160 -25.44 -14.18 -38.60
N GLY A 161 -26.65 -14.19 -39.15
CA GLY A 161 -26.98 -14.74 -40.47
C GLY A 161 -26.88 -13.62 -41.51
N GLY A 162 -26.22 -13.92 -42.63
CA GLY A 162 -25.71 -12.93 -43.57
C GLY A 162 -26.71 -12.30 -44.54
N TYR A 163 -26.17 -11.40 -45.36
CA TYR A 163 -26.65 -11.06 -46.68
C TYR A 163 -25.47 -10.62 -47.57
N ARG A 164 -25.48 -11.19 -48.79
CA ARG A 164 -24.66 -10.95 -50.00
C ARG A 164 -23.31 -11.66 -50.09
#